data_AF-A0AAV3S4U7-F1
#
_entry.id   AF-A0AAV3S4U7-F1
#
_cell.length_a   1.000
_cell.length_b   1.000
_cell.length_c   1.000
_cell.angle_alpha   90.00
_cell.angle_beta   90.00
_cell.angle_gamma   90.00
#
_symmetry.space_group_name_H-M   'P 1'
#
loop_
_entity.id
_entity.type
_entity.pdbx_description
1 polymer ?
#
loop_
_entity_poly.entity_id
_entity_poly.type
_entity_poly.pdbx_seq_one_letter_code
_entity_poly.pdbx_strand_id
1 'polypeptide(L)'
;MKFIDTSGDEHEITCVERDDWSSLSDPCPECGGQEFNHISTSGGHYSSRDEAVVLRSDFWDAEKAQFTRCRDCRAVLYKHSAFDLLFERCAEDETGSTGL
;
A
#
# COMPACT_ATOMS: atom_id res chain seq x y z
N MET A 1 -14.34 -4.07 -3.89
CA MET A 1 -15.30 -3.24 -3.12
C MET A 1 -15.32 -1.86 -3.77
N LYS A 2 -16.43 -1.12 -3.76
CA LYS A 2 -16.48 0.21 -4.39
C LYS A 2 -16.73 1.29 -3.35
N PHE A 3 -16.12 2.46 -3.51
CA PHE A 3 -16.46 3.65 -2.74
C PHE A 3 -16.66 4.85 -3.65
N ILE A 4 -17.43 5.82 -3.19
CA ILE A 4 -17.66 7.08 -3.87
C ILE A 4 -16.88 8.15 -3.11
N ASP A 5 -16.03 8.91 -3.81
CA ASP A 5 -15.28 9.99 -3.19
C ASP A 5 -16.16 11.24 -2.93
N THR A 6 -15.60 12.24 -2.28
CA THR A 6 -16.24 13.55 -2.04
C THR A 6 -16.62 14.32 -3.31
N SER A 7 -15.99 14.03 -4.45
CA SER A 7 -16.26 14.63 -5.76
C SER A 7 -17.37 13.87 -6.51
N GLY A 8 -17.73 12.68 -6.04
CA GLY A 8 -18.78 11.83 -6.61
C GLY A 8 -18.24 10.74 -7.55
N ASP A 9 -16.93 10.56 -7.65
CA ASP A 9 -16.32 9.55 -8.50
C ASP A 9 -16.34 8.17 -7.83
N GLU A 10 -16.65 7.13 -8.60
CA GLU A 10 -16.65 5.74 -8.14
C GLU A 10 -15.26 5.11 -8.31
N HIS A 11 -14.72 4.58 -7.23
CA HIS A 11 -13.43 3.91 -7.20
C HIS A 11 -13.57 2.44 -6.77
N GLU A 12 -12.81 1.56 -7.42
CA GLU A 12 -12.75 0.14 -7.06
C GLU A 12 -11.54 -0.14 -6.16
N ILE A 13 -11.82 -0.56 -4.94
CA ILE A 13 -10.82 -1.08 -4.00
C ILE A 13 -10.61 -2.57 -4.28
N THR A 14 -9.34 -2.92 -4.51
CA THR A 14 -8.89 -4.28 -4.77
C THR A 14 -8.01 -4.79 -3.63
N CYS A 15 -8.09 -6.08 -3.36
CA CYS A 15 -7.26 -6.76 -2.38
C CYS A 15 -6.64 -7.98 -3.07
N VAL A 16 -5.37 -8.26 -2.78
CA VAL A 16 -4.66 -9.45 -3.26
C VAL A 16 -4.01 -10.11 -2.05
N GLU A 17 -4.43 -11.34 -1.77
CA GLU A 17 -3.80 -12.22 -0.80
C GLU A 17 -3.69 -13.59 -1.48
N ARG A 18 -2.46 -14.10 -1.60
CA ARG A 18 -2.18 -15.38 -2.24
C ARG A 18 -1.93 -16.44 -1.19
N ASP A 19 -2.57 -17.60 -1.33
CA ASP A 19 -2.31 -18.75 -0.45
C ASP A 19 -0.96 -19.44 -0.76
N ASP A 20 -0.47 -19.29 -2.00
CA ASP A 20 0.73 -19.95 -2.51
C ASP A 20 2.03 -19.14 -2.31
N TRP A 21 1.95 -17.99 -1.63
CA TRP A 21 3.11 -17.16 -1.25
C TRP A 21 2.86 -16.50 0.10
N SER A 22 3.79 -16.66 1.05
CA SER A 22 3.56 -16.24 2.45
C SER A 22 4.45 -15.12 2.95
N SER A 23 5.68 -14.99 2.42
CA SER A 23 6.66 -14.07 2.97
C SER A 23 7.70 -13.63 1.94
N LEU A 24 8.39 -12.52 2.24
CA LEU A 24 9.54 -12.03 1.46
C LEU A 24 10.74 -12.99 1.42
N SER A 25 10.74 -14.03 2.26
CA SER A 25 11.76 -15.09 2.22
C SER A 25 11.42 -16.20 1.23
N ASP A 26 10.16 -16.27 0.77
CA ASP A 26 9.72 -17.23 -0.23
C ASP A 26 9.97 -16.69 -1.64
N PRO A 27 10.46 -17.51 -2.58
CA PRO A 27 10.61 -17.09 -3.97
C PRO A 27 9.25 -16.76 -4.60
N CYS A 28 9.26 -15.89 -5.60
CA CYS A 28 8.06 -15.57 -6.36
C CYS A 28 7.50 -16.84 -7.04
N PRO A 29 6.22 -17.18 -6.84
CA PRO A 29 5.62 -18.40 -7.41
C PRO A 29 5.54 -18.36 -8.95
N GLU A 30 5.52 -17.18 -9.57
CA GLU A 30 5.42 -17.03 -11.02
C GLU A 30 6.75 -17.22 -11.75
N CYS A 31 7.87 -16.80 -11.15
CA CYS A 31 9.16 -16.74 -11.86
C CYS A 31 10.37 -17.20 -11.04
N GLY A 32 10.20 -17.58 -9.78
CA GLY A 32 11.29 -17.96 -8.87
C GLY A 32 12.17 -16.82 -8.39
N GLY A 33 11.86 -15.56 -8.73
CA GLY A 33 12.63 -14.38 -8.33
C GLY A 33 12.59 -14.14 -6.82
N GLN A 34 13.66 -13.57 -6.27
CA GLN A 34 13.81 -13.32 -4.83
C GLN A 34 13.94 -11.82 -4.49
N GLU A 35 13.77 -10.96 -5.49
CA GLU A 35 13.75 -9.51 -5.31
C GLU A 35 12.31 -8.99 -5.37
N PHE A 36 11.94 -8.14 -4.41
CA PHE A 36 10.57 -7.64 -4.25
C PHE A 36 10.56 -6.13 -4.04
N ASN A 37 9.55 -5.46 -4.60
CA ASN A 37 9.18 -4.13 -4.13
C ASN A 37 8.13 -4.31 -3.04
N HIS A 38 8.44 -3.84 -1.83
CA HIS A 38 7.59 -3.96 -0.67
C HIS A 38 7.30 -2.57 -0.09
N ILE A 39 6.03 -2.29 0.16
CA ILE A 39 5.57 -1.05 0.79
C ILE A 39 4.87 -1.45 2.09
N SER A 40 5.33 -0.87 3.18
CA SER A 40 4.69 -0.92 4.49
C SER A 40 4.40 0.49 4.99
N THR A 41 3.42 0.59 5.89
CA THR A 41 3.10 1.82 6.62
C THR A 41 3.44 1.61 8.07
N SER A 42 4.08 2.60 8.69
CA SER A 42 4.26 2.67 10.13
C SER A 42 3.34 3.74 10.75
N GLY A 43 2.86 3.51 11.95
CA GLY A 43 1.98 4.42 12.68
C GLY A 43 2.20 4.36 14.19
N GLY A 44 1.61 5.30 14.92
CA GLY A 44 1.66 5.27 16.37
C GLY A 44 0.81 6.35 17.01
N HIS A 45 0.52 6.17 18.29
CA HIS A 45 -0.24 7.12 19.08
C HIS A 45 0.71 8.12 19.74
N TYR A 46 0.58 9.40 19.38
CA TYR A 46 1.36 10.48 19.98
C TYR A 46 0.54 11.15 21.08
N SER A 47 1.13 11.30 22.26
CA SER A 47 0.57 12.04 23.39
C SER A 47 1.57 13.05 23.94
N SER A 48 1.10 13.99 24.76
CA SER A 48 1.95 14.96 25.46
C SER A 48 1.96 14.67 26.95
N ARG A 49 3.15 14.65 27.57
CA ARG A 49 3.34 14.55 29.02
C ARG A 49 4.47 15.47 29.45
N ASP A 50 4.17 16.41 30.36
CA ASP A 50 5.16 17.34 30.92
C ASP A 50 6.02 18.00 29.81
N GLU A 51 5.33 18.57 28.80
CA GLU A 51 5.92 19.22 27.61
C GLU A 51 6.69 18.29 26.64
N ALA A 52 6.82 17.00 26.94
CA ALA A 52 7.42 16.01 26.05
C ALA A 52 6.36 15.32 25.17
N VAL A 53 6.70 15.09 23.90
CA VAL A 53 5.93 14.24 22.98
C VAL A 53 6.32 12.78 23.20
N VAL A 54 5.34 11.94 23.52
CA VAL A 54 5.50 10.50 23.74
C VAL A 54 4.87 9.74 22.59
N LEU A 55 5.65 8.91 21.90
CA LEU A 55 5.16 7.96 20.90
C LEU A 55 4.88 6.60 21.56
N ARG A 56 3.65 6.12 21.40
CA ARG A 56 3.26 4.74 21.70
C ARG A 56 3.09 3.96 20.41
N SER A 57 4.05 3.08 20.12
CA SER A 57 4.04 2.18 18.97
C SER A 57 3.31 0.86 19.22
N ASP A 58 2.90 0.58 20.46
CA ASP A 58 2.11 -0.60 20.82
C ASP A 58 0.62 -0.48 20.40
N PHE A 59 0.22 0.70 19.93
CA PHE A 59 -1.13 0.92 19.42
C PHE A 59 -1.23 0.42 17.96
N TRP A 60 -2.09 -0.58 17.74
CA TRP A 60 -2.63 -1.01 16.44
C TRP A 60 -1.74 -1.83 15.50
N ASP A 61 -0.65 -2.41 16.01
CA ASP A 61 0.38 -3.06 15.18
C ASP A 61 0.97 -2.02 14.22
N ALA A 62 1.89 -1.23 14.77
CA ALA A 62 2.40 0.00 14.17
C ALA A 62 2.85 -0.19 12.73
N GLU A 63 3.39 -1.36 12.36
CA GLU A 63 3.89 -1.63 11.02
C GLU A 63 3.00 -2.64 10.29
N LYS A 64 2.41 -2.22 9.17
CA LYS A 64 1.61 -3.10 8.32
C LYS A 64 2.09 -3.06 6.88
N ALA A 65 2.27 -4.24 6.30
CA ALA A 65 2.44 -4.39 4.86
C ALA A 65 1.20 -3.84 4.15
N GLN A 66 1.41 -3.06 3.10
CA GLN A 66 0.32 -2.58 2.24
C GLN A 66 0.40 -3.17 0.84
N PHE A 67 1.61 -3.44 0.34
CA PHE A 67 1.79 -3.95 -1.02
C PHE A 67 3.12 -4.68 -1.19
N THR A 68 3.08 -5.80 -1.91
CA THR A 68 4.28 -6.53 -2.36
C THR A 68 4.11 -6.97 -3.80
N ARG A 69 5.10 -6.66 -4.64
CA ARG A 69 5.22 -7.23 -5.99
C ARG A 69 6.61 -7.78 -6.24
N CYS A 70 6.69 -8.85 -7.04
CA CYS A 70 7.97 -9.33 -7.56
C CYS A 70 8.63 -8.24 -8.42
N ARG A 71 9.94 -8.04 -8.25
CA ARG A 71 10.70 -7.08 -9.05
C ARG A 71 10.88 -7.57 -10.49
N ASP A 72 11.11 -8.87 -10.66
CA ASP A 72 11.43 -9.50 -11.94
C ASP A 72 10.21 -9.59 -12.87
N CYS A 73 9.16 -10.30 -12.45
CA CYS A 73 7.98 -10.55 -13.28
C CYS A 73 6.82 -9.57 -13.02
N ARG A 74 6.97 -8.66 -12.05
CA ARG A 74 5.95 -7.66 -11.65
C ARG A 74 4.64 -8.25 -11.11
N ALA A 75 4.56 -9.55 -10.88
CA ALA A 75 3.40 -10.18 -10.25
C ALA A 75 3.12 -9.54 -8.88
N VAL A 76 1.86 -9.15 -8.65
CA VAL A 76 1.39 -8.67 -7.34
C VAL A 76 1.17 -9.88 -6.44
N LEU A 77 1.91 -9.95 -5.34
CA LEU A 77 1.88 -11.08 -4.42
C LEU A 77 1.01 -10.76 -3.19
N TYR A 78 0.98 -9.49 -2.80
CA TYR A 78 0.14 -8.99 -1.73
C TYR A 78 -0.30 -7.56 -2.01
N LYS A 79 -1.56 -7.24 -1.71
CA LYS A 79 -2.10 -5.88 -1.76
C LYS A 79 -3.21 -5.78 -0.72
N HIS A 80 -2.96 -5.00 0.34
CA HIS A 80 -3.96 -4.68 1.33
C HIS A 80 -5.00 -3.72 0.75
N SER A 81 -6.27 -3.85 1.13
CA SER A 81 -7.37 -3.02 0.60
C SER A 81 -7.21 -1.53 0.90
N ALA A 82 -6.51 -1.16 1.98
CA ALA A 82 -6.22 0.24 2.29
C ALA A 82 -5.17 0.87 1.36
N PHE A 83 -4.43 0.09 0.56
CA PHE A 83 -3.40 0.61 -0.33
C PHE A 83 -3.99 1.61 -1.35
N ASP A 84 -5.13 1.27 -1.95
CA ASP A 84 -5.81 2.11 -2.94
C ASP A 84 -6.28 3.45 -2.33
N LEU A 85 -6.65 3.43 -1.04
CA LEU A 85 -7.05 4.65 -0.33
C LEU A 85 -5.87 5.58 -0.01
N LEU A 86 -4.70 5.01 0.27
CA LEU A 86 -3.53 5.75 0.75
C LEU A 86 -2.64 6.24 -0.38
N PHE A 87 -2.55 5.51 -1.49
CA PHE A 87 -1.51 5.73 -2.51
C PHE A 87 -2.06 6.04 -3.92
N GLU A 88 -3.37 5.98 -4.17
CA GLU A 88 -3.92 6.13 -5.52
C GLU A 88 -4.12 7.60 -5.98
N ARG A 89 -3.66 8.60 -5.21
CA ARG A 89 -3.83 10.03 -5.52
C ARG A 89 -2.59 10.73 -6.12
N CYS A 90 -1.90 10.08 -7.07
CA CYS A 90 -0.78 10.73 -7.80
C CYS A 90 -0.75 10.43 -9.30
N ALA A 91 -1.91 10.19 -9.92
CA ALA A 91 -2.06 10.35 -11.37
C ALA A 91 -2.75 11.71 -11.61
N GLU A 92 -2.01 12.80 -11.43
CA GLU A 92 -2.44 14.10 -11.97
C GLU A 92 -2.41 14.01 -13.49
N ASP A 93 -3.48 14.47 -14.11
CA ASP A 93 -3.75 14.47 -15.54
C ASP A 93 -2.55 14.90 -16.39
N GLU A 94 -1.96 13.96 -17.14
CA GLU A 94 -1.27 14.31 -18.39
C GLU A 94 -2.32 14.57 -19.49
N THR A 95 -3.18 15.57 -19.29
CA THR A 95 -3.84 16.20 -20.44
C THR A 95 -2.84 17.16 -21.08
N GLY A 96 -2.16 16.64 -22.10
CA GLY A 96 -1.32 17.41 -22.99
C GLY A 96 -2.04 18.64 -23.53
N SER A 97 -1.50 19.82 -23.21
CA SER A 97 -1.81 21.05 -23.93
C SER A 97 -1.06 21.04 -25.27
N THR A 98 -1.59 20.31 -26.24
CA THR A 98 -1.30 20.57 -27.66
C THR A 98 -2.23 21.64 -28.20
N GLY A 99 -1.67 22.83 -28.46
CA GLY A 99 -1.97 23.71 -29.59
C GLY A 99 -3.40 24.20 -29.81
N LEU A 100 -3.60 25.51 -29.65
CA LEU A 100 -4.09 26.42 -30.70
C LEU A 100 -3.59 27.83 -30.42
#